data_AF-A0A7S0XRX8-F1
#
_entry.id   AF-A0A7S0XRX8-F1
#
_cell.length_a   1.000
_cell.length_b   1.000
_cell.length_c   1.000
_cell.angle_alpha   90.00
_cell.angle_beta   90.00
_cell.angle_gamma   90.00
#
_symmetry.space_group_name_H-M   'P 1'
#
loop_
_entity.id
_entity.type
_entity.pdbx_description
1 polymer ?
#
loop_
_entity_poly.entity_id
_entity_poly.type
_entity_poly.pdbx_seq_one_letter_code
_entity_poly.pdbx_strand_id
1 'polypeptide(L)'
;HSIINMNNHTAYDQEQYWKAMRRTLNNILLLLFRYHPNGVLECELSQFYEAMFNETLIIKPDLKYMLCVHKSVTVTECKERGPLYTLNDDKMDVFLREFELGVLQPWIRKHIRRLFRCFPNGIACNCLLDVLFNMVEFHLSSLVPQWQKFVWNIPDMHCITVGGVRTFICVELQSLNEQHKQLRRAAAAQSQPSSSDSHLDHVIDAHNAEFYLTRLIKFGNILQRPVGYCELLIATLAPFYTEDTRSTFYQGIDGDRLEDAFHRQYNTRLVHEAPFIQRVLGHICRITPVECATKKGGREKFYKLLQSSKEYFDMQPKAFAAVLARTLQLETTSLTVAGGGGGAGSPQAGD
;
A
#
# COMPACT_ATOMS: atom_id res chain seq x y z
N HIS A 1 -62.65 -14.27 26.64
CA HIS A 1 -61.24 -14.45 27.03
C HIS A 1 -60.40 -14.71 25.79
N SER A 2 -59.77 -13.67 25.26
CA SER A 2 -58.80 -13.77 24.16
C SER A 2 -57.51 -13.11 24.65
N ILE A 3 -56.67 -13.89 25.33
CA ILE A 3 -55.31 -13.48 25.67
C ILE A 3 -54.51 -13.65 24.38
N ILE A 4 -54.48 -12.59 23.56
CA ILE A 4 -53.62 -12.52 22.38
C ILE A 4 -52.21 -12.20 22.90
N ASN A 5 -51.34 -13.22 22.84
CA ASN A 5 -49.89 -13.20 22.64
C ASN A 5 -49.20 -11.82 22.53
N MET A 6 -49.11 -11.05 23.62
CA MET A 6 -48.22 -9.88 23.69
C MET A 6 -46.74 -10.25 23.95
N ASN A 7 -46.46 -11.48 24.41
CA ASN A 7 -45.09 -11.93 24.70
C ASN A 7 -44.29 -12.41 23.48
N ASN A 8 -44.94 -12.70 22.34
CA ASN A 8 -44.24 -13.18 21.15
C ASN A 8 -43.65 -12.05 20.29
N HIS A 9 -44.23 -10.84 20.32
CA HIS A 9 -43.72 -9.69 19.57
C HIS A 9 -42.39 -9.18 20.14
N THR A 10 -42.27 -9.07 21.46
CA THR A 10 -41.03 -8.59 22.11
C THR A 10 -39.85 -9.55 21.93
N ALA A 11 -40.09 -10.86 21.98
CA ALA A 11 -39.05 -11.87 21.75
C ALA A 11 -38.59 -11.92 20.28
N TYR A 12 -39.54 -11.83 19.34
CA TYR A 12 -39.25 -11.79 17.91
C TYR A 12 -38.49 -10.52 17.50
N ASP A 13 -38.89 -9.37 18.02
CA ASP A 13 -38.22 -8.09 17.77
C ASP A 13 -36.80 -8.07 18.34
N GLN A 14 -36.59 -8.71 19.50
CA GLN A 14 -35.25 -8.92 20.06
C GLN A 14 -34.39 -9.85 19.19
N GLU A 15 -34.95 -10.96 18.68
CA GLU A 15 -34.20 -11.87 17.81
C GLU A 15 -33.79 -11.19 16.50
N GLN A 16 -34.70 -10.42 15.89
CA GLN A 16 -34.40 -9.63 14.69
C GLN A 16 -33.32 -8.57 14.96
N TYR A 17 -33.42 -7.87 16.10
CA TYR A 17 -32.40 -6.91 16.53
C TYR A 17 -31.01 -7.53 16.61
N TRP A 18 -30.87 -8.68 17.29
CA TRP A 18 -29.58 -9.37 17.41
C TRP A 18 -29.09 -10.00 16.10
N LYS A 19 -30.00 -10.42 15.21
CA LYS A 19 -29.62 -10.82 13.85
C LYS A 19 -29.05 -9.65 13.06
N ALA A 20 -29.71 -8.49 13.09
CA ALA A 20 -29.21 -7.28 12.45
C ALA A 20 -27.86 -6.83 13.04
N MET A 21 -27.71 -6.86 14.36
CA MET A 21 -26.47 -6.48 15.04
C MET A 21 -25.29 -7.39 14.67
N ARG A 22 -25.51 -8.72 14.60
CA ARG A 22 -24.49 -9.67 14.16
C ARG A 22 -24.08 -9.46 12.69
N ARG A 23 -25.05 -9.13 11.82
CA ARG A 23 -24.76 -8.76 10.43
C ARG A 23 -23.87 -7.51 10.37
N THR A 24 -24.22 -6.47 11.14
CA THR A 24 -23.43 -5.24 11.24
C THR A 24 -22.02 -5.51 11.77
N LEU A 25 -21.87 -6.35 12.79
CA LEU A 25 -20.55 -6.75 13.31
C LEU A 25 -19.73 -7.46 12.22
N ASN A 26 -20.30 -8.45 11.53
CA ASN A 26 -19.59 -9.16 10.45
C ASN A 26 -19.13 -8.22 9.33
N ASN A 27 -19.98 -7.27 8.95
CA ASN A 27 -19.62 -6.23 7.99
C ASN A 27 -18.47 -5.35 8.51
N ILE A 28 -18.47 -4.99 9.80
CA ILE A 28 -17.35 -4.27 10.40
C ILE A 28 -16.07 -5.12 10.39
N LEU A 29 -16.13 -6.41 10.69
CA LEU A 29 -14.94 -7.29 10.62
C LEU A 29 -14.36 -7.35 9.19
N LEU A 30 -15.20 -7.42 8.16
CA LEU A 30 -14.77 -7.33 6.76
C LEU A 30 -14.17 -5.96 6.42
N LEU A 31 -14.72 -4.89 7.01
CA LEU A 31 -14.18 -3.55 6.88
C LEU A 31 -12.78 -3.47 7.51
N LEU A 32 -12.62 -3.99 8.73
CA LEU A 32 -11.32 -4.04 9.40
C LEU A 32 -10.31 -4.87 8.61
N PHE A 33 -10.74 -5.99 7.99
CA PHE A 33 -9.91 -6.75 7.08
C PHE A 33 -9.41 -5.90 5.91
N ARG A 34 -10.31 -5.21 5.20
CA ARG A 34 -9.94 -4.31 4.10
C ARG A 34 -8.87 -3.30 4.49
N TYR A 35 -8.93 -2.76 5.71
CA TYR A 35 -8.00 -1.72 6.19
C TYR A 35 -6.82 -2.26 7.01
N HIS A 36 -6.77 -3.56 7.30
CA HIS A 36 -5.65 -4.20 8.00
C HIS A 36 -4.32 -3.99 7.23
N PRO A 37 -3.19 -3.75 7.94
CA PRO A 37 -3.03 -3.73 9.41
C PRO A 37 -3.35 -2.39 10.08
N ASN A 38 -3.75 -1.37 9.33
CA ASN A 38 -3.91 0.00 9.84
C ASN A 38 -5.18 0.20 10.68
N GLY A 39 -6.20 -0.64 10.49
CA GLY A 39 -7.47 -0.53 11.21
C GLY A 39 -8.31 0.67 10.80
N VAL A 40 -9.30 1.01 11.62
CA VAL A 40 -10.28 2.08 11.41
C VAL A 40 -10.55 2.79 12.74
N LEU A 41 -10.44 4.11 12.77
CA LEU A 41 -10.79 4.89 13.95
C LEU A 41 -12.31 4.92 14.13
N GLU A 42 -12.79 5.03 15.36
CA GLU A 42 -14.22 5.12 15.64
C GLU A 42 -14.89 6.26 14.86
N CYS A 43 -14.22 7.41 14.79
CA CYS A 43 -14.72 8.58 14.07
C CYS A 43 -14.83 8.38 12.55
N GLU A 44 -14.08 7.44 11.97
CA GLU A 44 -14.09 7.10 10.54
C GLU A 44 -15.05 5.95 10.23
N LEU A 45 -15.44 5.17 11.24
CA LEU A 45 -16.09 3.88 11.07
C LEU A 45 -17.39 3.98 10.28
N SER A 46 -18.25 4.94 10.60
CA SER A 46 -19.52 5.13 9.89
C SER A 46 -19.32 5.50 8.41
N GLN A 47 -18.38 6.40 8.13
CA GLN A 47 -18.08 6.83 6.75
C GLN A 47 -17.54 5.66 5.91
N PHE A 48 -16.59 4.90 6.46
CA PHE A 48 -16.00 3.77 5.74
C PHE A 48 -16.98 2.61 5.58
N TYR A 49 -17.84 2.37 6.57
CA TYR A 49 -18.91 1.38 6.48
C TYR A 49 -19.90 1.75 5.37
N GLU A 50 -20.39 2.99 5.34
CA GLU A 50 -21.30 3.48 4.31
C GLU A 50 -20.67 3.39 2.92
N ALA A 51 -19.43 3.82 2.76
CA ALA A 51 -18.70 3.73 1.48
C ALA A 51 -18.46 2.27 1.02
N MET A 52 -18.46 1.30 1.93
CA MET A 52 -18.19 -0.10 1.63
C MET A 52 -19.46 -0.91 1.37
N PHE A 53 -20.52 -0.65 2.14
CA PHE A 53 -21.75 -1.46 2.14
C PHE A 53 -22.97 -0.71 1.64
N ASN A 54 -22.86 0.59 1.36
CA ASN A 54 -23.97 1.47 0.99
C ASN A 54 -25.11 1.44 2.01
N GLU A 55 -24.73 1.39 3.29
CA GLU A 55 -25.63 1.30 4.44
C GLU A 55 -25.17 2.31 5.51
N THR A 56 -26.11 3.04 6.11
CA THR A 56 -25.78 3.95 7.22
C THR A 56 -25.48 3.16 8.50
N LEU A 57 -24.33 3.42 9.11
CA LEU A 57 -23.96 2.83 10.39
C LEU A 57 -24.27 3.78 11.56
N ILE A 58 -25.11 3.31 12.47
CA ILE A 58 -25.36 3.96 13.76
C ILE A 58 -24.63 3.18 14.85
N ILE A 59 -23.62 3.80 15.47
CA ILE A 59 -22.81 3.19 16.53
C ILE A 59 -23.58 3.25 17.86
N LYS A 60 -24.30 2.17 18.18
CA LYS A 60 -25.02 2.00 19.45
C LYS A 60 -24.10 1.45 20.55
N PRO A 61 -24.43 1.63 21.85
CA PRO A 61 -23.67 1.05 22.96
C PRO A 61 -23.46 -0.46 22.85
N ASP A 62 -24.49 -1.21 22.42
CA ASP A 62 -24.40 -2.66 22.23
C ASP A 62 -23.35 -3.04 21.17
N LEU A 63 -23.28 -2.28 20.07
CA LEU A 63 -22.30 -2.53 19.01
C LEU A 63 -20.87 -2.27 19.52
N LYS A 64 -20.67 -1.18 20.28
CA LYS A 64 -19.39 -0.88 20.92
C LYS A 64 -18.97 -2.02 21.86
N TYR A 65 -19.89 -2.47 22.72
CA TYR A 65 -19.64 -3.59 23.60
C TYR A 65 -19.24 -4.85 22.81
N MET A 66 -19.99 -5.19 21.76
CA MET A 66 -19.68 -6.33 20.90
C MET A 66 -18.30 -6.23 20.24
N LEU A 67 -17.91 -5.05 19.75
CA LEU A 67 -16.57 -4.83 19.18
C LEU A 67 -15.48 -5.00 20.24
N CYS A 68 -15.67 -4.45 21.44
CA CYS A 68 -14.69 -4.54 22.53
C CYS A 68 -14.47 -5.98 23.03
N VAL A 69 -15.49 -6.84 22.99
CA VAL A 69 -15.39 -8.24 23.46
C VAL A 69 -15.12 -9.24 22.34
N HIS A 70 -15.11 -8.82 21.08
CA HIS A 70 -14.91 -9.74 19.96
C HIS A 70 -13.45 -10.20 19.88
N LYS A 71 -13.20 -11.51 19.94
CA LYS A 71 -11.86 -12.12 19.93
C LYS A 71 -10.96 -11.69 18.76
N SER A 72 -11.55 -11.35 17.61
CA SER A 72 -10.84 -10.97 16.39
C SER A 72 -10.56 -9.46 16.30
N VAL A 73 -10.99 -8.66 17.28
CA VAL A 73 -10.83 -7.20 17.28
C VAL A 73 -9.90 -6.79 18.41
N THR A 74 -8.94 -5.94 18.08
CA THR A 74 -8.12 -5.23 19.06
C THR A 74 -8.53 -3.77 19.07
N VAL A 75 -8.88 -3.26 20.26
CA VAL A 75 -9.21 -1.85 20.49
C VAL A 75 -8.01 -1.16 21.11
N THR A 76 -7.51 -0.11 20.47
CA THR A 76 -6.42 0.72 20.98
C THR A 76 -6.94 2.13 21.23
N GLU A 77 -6.80 2.63 22.45
CA GLU A 77 -7.22 4.00 22.78
C GLU A 77 -6.19 5.01 22.26
N CYS A 78 -6.56 5.76 21.21
CA CYS A 78 -5.76 6.85 20.68
C CYS A 78 -6.25 8.17 21.29
N LYS A 79 -5.39 8.85 22.07
CA LYS A 79 -5.80 10.00 22.90
C LYS A 79 -6.62 11.06 22.16
N GLU A 80 -6.15 11.49 20.99
CA GLU A 80 -6.75 12.61 20.24
C GLU A 80 -7.71 12.15 19.13
N ARG A 81 -7.66 10.87 18.76
CA ARG A 81 -8.39 10.29 17.63
C ARG A 81 -9.51 9.34 18.07
N GLY A 82 -9.60 9.05 19.36
CA GLY A 82 -10.55 8.10 19.94
C GLY A 82 -10.13 6.64 19.75
N PRO A 83 -11.04 5.68 19.95
CA PRO A 83 -10.73 4.26 19.80
C PRO A 83 -10.35 3.90 18.37
N LEU A 84 -9.26 3.15 18.21
CA LEU A 84 -8.83 2.51 16.97
C LEU A 84 -9.20 1.03 17.00
N TYR A 85 -9.99 0.61 16.03
CA TYR A 85 -10.36 -0.78 15.82
C TYR A 85 -9.42 -1.43 14.80
N THR A 86 -8.77 -2.53 15.17
CA THR A 86 -7.92 -3.33 14.29
C THR A 86 -8.34 -4.79 14.35
N LEU A 87 -8.05 -5.55 13.29
CA LEU A 87 -8.08 -7.01 13.43
C LEU A 87 -6.95 -7.44 14.36
N ASN A 88 -7.22 -8.44 15.19
CA ASN A 88 -6.21 -9.03 16.04
C ASN A 88 -5.29 -9.94 15.21
N ASP A 89 -4.05 -9.48 15.00
CA ASP A 89 -3.02 -10.15 14.22
C ASP A 89 -2.80 -11.61 14.67
N ASP A 90 -2.77 -11.86 15.99
CA ASP A 90 -2.57 -13.20 16.57
C ASP A 90 -3.79 -14.13 16.38
N LYS A 91 -4.92 -13.58 15.91
CA LYS A 91 -6.18 -14.28 15.67
C LYS A 91 -6.64 -14.14 14.22
N MET A 92 -5.76 -13.77 13.29
CA MET A 92 -6.09 -13.65 11.87
C MET A 92 -6.68 -14.95 11.31
N ASP A 93 -6.10 -16.11 11.64
CA ASP A 93 -6.63 -17.42 11.23
C ASP A 93 -8.03 -17.72 11.78
N VAL A 94 -8.39 -17.13 12.92
CA VAL A 94 -9.75 -17.28 13.48
C VAL A 94 -10.72 -16.45 12.66
N PHE A 95 -10.39 -15.18 12.38
CA PHE A 95 -11.17 -14.32 11.49
C PHE A 95 -11.35 -14.95 10.10
N LEU A 96 -10.28 -15.43 9.49
CA LEU A 96 -10.32 -15.99 8.14
C LEU A 96 -11.22 -17.24 8.03
N ARG A 97 -11.42 -17.98 9.13
CA ARG A 97 -12.33 -19.14 9.19
C ARG A 97 -13.79 -18.76 9.41
N GLU A 98 -14.08 -17.53 9.82
CA GLU A 98 -15.46 -17.04 10.04
C GLU A 98 -16.17 -16.65 8.75
N PHE A 99 -15.43 -16.47 7.64
CA PHE A 99 -15.96 -16.01 6.37
C PHE A 99 -15.68 -17.00 5.26
N GLU A 100 -16.67 -17.17 4.38
CA GLU A 100 -16.48 -17.93 3.14
C GLU A 100 -15.47 -17.20 2.24
N LEU A 101 -14.64 -17.98 1.53
CA LEU A 101 -13.62 -17.45 0.64
C LEU A 101 -14.21 -16.49 -0.41
N GLY A 102 -15.41 -16.77 -0.93
CA GLY A 102 -16.08 -15.91 -1.90
C GLY A 102 -16.31 -14.47 -1.39
N VAL A 103 -16.58 -14.32 -0.09
CA VAL A 103 -16.75 -13.02 0.58
C VAL A 103 -15.39 -12.33 0.78
N LEU A 104 -14.33 -13.08 1.06
CA LEU A 104 -12.98 -12.56 1.29
C LEU A 104 -12.25 -12.15 0.01
N GLN A 105 -12.49 -12.83 -1.11
CA GLN A 105 -11.76 -12.64 -2.37
C GLN A 105 -11.68 -11.18 -2.84
N PRO A 106 -12.77 -10.38 -2.86
CA PRO A 106 -12.70 -8.97 -3.26
C PRO A 106 -11.72 -8.15 -2.41
N TRP A 107 -11.60 -8.46 -1.11
CA TRP A 107 -10.72 -7.76 -0.18
C TRP A 107 -9.28 -8.21 -0.33
N ILE A 108 -9.04 -9.51 -0.53
CA ILE A 108 -7.73 -10.06 -0.89
C ILE A 108 -7.18 -9.38 -2.16
N ARG A 109 -8.02 -9.21 -3.20
CA ARG A 109 -7.62 -8.49 -4.42
C ARG A 109 -7.24 -7.03 -4.13
N LYS A 110 -7.96 -6.35 -3.23
CA LYS A 110 -7.63 -4.98 -2.81
C LYS A 110 -6.29 -4.91 -2.07
N HIS A 111 -5.97 -5.88 -1.22
CA HIS A 111 -4.66 -5.97 -0.57
C HIS A 111 -3.53 -6.16 -1.58
N ILE A 112 -3.69 -7.10 -2.53
CA ILE A 112 -2.68 -7.34 -3.57
C ILE A 112 -2.47 -6.07 -4.41
N ARG A 113 -3.54 -5.39 -4.84
CA ARG A 113 -3.41 -4.11 -5.57
C ARG A 113 -2.73 -3.01 -4.75
N ARG A 114 -2.97 -2.95 -3.44
CA ARG A 114 -2.30 -2.01 -2.54
C ARG A 114 -0.79 -2.25 -2.50
N LEU A 115 -0.32 -3.49 -2.56
CA LEU A 115 1.11 -3.80 -2.65
C LEU A 115 1.75 -3.14 -3.87
N PHE A 116 1.09 -3.21 -5.03
CA PHE A 116 1.63 -2.62 -6.26
C PHE A 116 1.64 -1.09 -6.28
N ARG A 117 0.92 -0.42 -5.36
CA ARG A 117 1.12 1.02 -5.12
C ARG A 117 2.47 1.30 -4.47
N CYS A 118 2.93 0.40 -3.61
CA CYS A 118 4.24 0.49 -2.96
C CYS A 118 5.37 0.05 -3.90
N PHE A 119 5.08 -0.87 -4.82
CA PHE A 119 6.05 -1.47 -5.76
C PHE A 119 5.57 -1.36 -7.22
N PRO A 120 5.55 -0.15 -7.80
CA PRO A 120 4.97 0.08 -9.12
C PRO A 120 5.73 -0.62 -10.26
N ASN A 121 7.03 -0.91 -10.06
CA ASN A 121 7.87 -1.60 -11.05
C ASN A 121 7.70 -3.14 -11.03
N GLY A 122 6.86 -3.64 -10.12
CA GLY A 122 6.54 -5.05 -10.04
C GLY A 122 7.29 -5.81 -8.95
N ILE A 123 6.78 -7.01 -8.68
CA ILE A 123 7.23 -7.93 -7.65
C ILE A 123 7.55 -9.26 -8.31
N ALA A 124 8.74 -9.78 -8.07
CA ALA A 124 9.13 -11.10 -8.55
C ALA A 124 8.15 -12.16 -8.05
N CYS A 125 7.70 -13.07 -8.94
CA CYS A 125 6.64 -14.02 -8.63
C CYS A 125 6.96 -14.91 -7.42
N ASN A 126 8.24 -15.22 -7.20
CA ASN A 126 8.72 -16.04 -6.09
C ASN A 126 8.67 -15.31 -4.73
N CYS A 127 8.62 -13.99 -4.69
CA CYS A 127 8.60 -13.20 -3.45
C CYS A 127 7.21 -12.65 -3.09
N LEU A 128 6.23 -12.70 -4.01
CA LEU A 128 4.93 -12.06 -3.81
C LEU A 128 4.20 -12.52 -2.54
N LEU A 129 4.22 -13.82 -2.23
CA LEU A 129 3.56 -14.37 -1.04
C LEU A 129 4.18 -13.82 0.25
N ASP A 130 5.51 -13.79 0.33
CA ASP A 130 6.21 -13.29 1.51
C ASP A 130 6.03 -11.79 1.67
N VAL A 131 6.04 -11.03 0.57
CA VAL A 131 5.76 -9.58 0.59
C VAL A 131 4.33 -9.32 1.06
N LEU A 132 3.35 -10.09 0.58
CA LEU A 132 1.97 -9.95 1.02
C LEU A 132 1.82 -10.28 2.51
N PHE A 133 2.45 -11.36 2.97
CA PHE A 133 2.45 -11.75 4.37
C PHE A 133 3.07 -10.65 5.25
N ASN A 134 4.25 -10.13 4.89
CA ASN A 134 4.94 -9.08 5.63
C ASN A 134 4.19 -7.73 5.67
N MET A 135 3.16 -7.56 4.83
CA MET A 135 2.37 -6.35 4.70
C MET A 135 0.95 -6.47 5.25
N VAL A 136 0.41 -7.69 5.36
CA VAL A 136 -1.02 -7.92 5.64
C VAL A 136 -1.26 -9.15 6.54
N GLU A 137 -0.20 -9.79 7.04
CA GLU A 137 -0.21 -10.86 8.06
C GLU A 137 -1.16 -12.04 7.79
N PHE A 138 -1.35 -12.42 6.52
CA PHE A 138 -2.00 -13.68 6.17
C PHE A 138 -1.28 -14.42 5.03
N HIS A 139 -1.33 -15.74 5.08
CA HIS A 139 -0.77 -16.59 4.04
C HIS A 139 -1.78 -16.84 2.92
N LEU A 140 -1.61 -16.18 1.78
CA LEU A 140 -2.53 -16.31 0.64
C LEU A 140 -2.64 -17.75 0.12
N SER A 141 -1.55 -18.52 0.13
CA SER A 141 -1.55 -19.93 -0.29
C SER A 141 -2.44 -20.82 0.58
N SER A 142 -2.57 -20.50 1.87
CA SER A 142 -3.45 -21.21 2.80
C SER A 142 -4.93 -20.93 2.54
N LEU A 143 -5.25 -19.73 2.04
CA LEU A 143 -6.62 -19.32 1.73
C LEU A 143 -7.04 -19.68 0.30
N VAL A 144 -6.10 -19.59 -0.64
CA VAL A 144 -6.32 -19.81 -2.06
C VAL A 144 -5.21 -20.73 -2.57
N PRO A 145 -5.41 -22.06 -2.57
CA PRO A 145 -4.38 -23.01 -3.01
C PRO A 145 -3.85 -22.74 -4.43
N GLN A 146 -4.74 -22.31 -5.35
CA GLN A 146 -4.39 -21.87 -6.71
C GLN A 146 -4.12 -20.35 -6.78
N TRP A 147 -3.38 -19.81 -5.81
CA TRP A 147 -3.19 -18.36 -5.67
C TRP A 147 -2.62 -17.69 -6.93
N GLN A 148 -1.76 -18.36 -7.69
CA GLN A 148 -1.16 -17.80 -8.91
C GLN A 148 -2.24 -17.48 -9.95
N LYS A 149 -3.16 -18.43 -10.19
CA LYS A 149 -4.31 -18.25 -11.09
C LYS A 149 -5.23 -17.15 -10.57
N PHE A 150 -5.41 -17.08 -9.25
CA PHE A 150 -6.19 -16.01 -8.63
C PHE A 150 -5.55 -14.63 -8.85
N VAL A 151 -4.23 -14.48 -8.67
CA VAL A 151 -3.50 -13.23 -8.92
C VAL A 151 -3.56 -12.85 -10.39
N TRP A 152 -3.36 -13.79 -11.31
CA TRP A 152 -3.49 -13.56 -12.76
C TRP A 152 -4.87 -13.04 -13.18
N ASN A 153 -5.92 -13.45 -12.47
CA ASN A 153 -7.28 -13.02 -12.75
C ASN A 153 -7.66 -11.67 -12.09
N ILE A 154 -6.72 -11.00 -11.42
CA ILE A 154 -6.92 -9.62 -10.94
C ILE A 154 -6.87 -8.71 -12.17
N PRO A 155 -7.90 -7.88 -12.42
CA PRO A 155 -7.83 -6.94 -13.53
C PRO A 155 -6.61 -6.02 -13.41
N ASP A 156 -5.99 -5.71 -14.56
CA ASP A 156 -4.77 -4.91 -14.71
C ASP A 156 -3.48 -5.61 -14.20
N MET A 157 -3.57 -6.89 -13.84
CA MET A 157 -2.42 -7.69 -13.47
C MET A 157 -1.77 -8.34 -14.70
N HIS A 158 -0.49 -8.07 -14.87
CA HIS A 158 0.34 -8.66 -15.92
C HIS A 158 1.46 -9.47 -15.29
N CYS A 159 1.86 -10.55 -15.95
CA CYS A 159 3.04 -11.32 -15.60
C CYS A 159 3.98 -11.33 -16.80
N ILE A 160 5.16 -10.74 -16.63
CA ILE A 160 6.15 -10.59 -17.69
C ILE A 160 7.50 -11.16 -17.24
N THR A 161 8.43 -11.29 -18.17
CA THR A 161 9.82 -11.67 -17.85
C THR A 161 10.77 -10.49 -18.07
N VAL A 162 11.39 -9.99 -17.00
CA VAL A 162 12.41 -8.92 -17.09
C VAL A 162 13.73 -9.48 -16.56
N GLY A 163 14.80 -9.42 -17.36
CA GLY A 163 16.11 -9.92 -16.97
C GLY A 163 16.12 -11.40 -16.54
N GLY A 164 15.23 -12.23 -17.12
CA GLY A 164 15.06 -13.64 -16.76
C GLY A 164 14.20 -13.90 -15.51
N VAL A 165 13.69 -12.86 -14.85
CA VAL A 165 12.84 -12.99 -13.66
C VAL A 165 11.37 -12.76 -14.03
N ARG A 166 10.53 -13.75 -13.71
CA ARG A 166 9.07 -13.62 -13.81
C ARG A 166 8.57 -12.64 -12.77
N THR A 167 7.85 -11.62 -13.22
CA THR A 167 7.47 -10.46 -12.41
C THR A 167 5.99 -10.16 -12.61
N PHE A 168 5.25 -10.05 -11.50
CA PHE A 168 3.90 -9.51 -11.50
C PHE A 168 3.95 -7.98 -11.49
N ILE A 169 3.09 -7.34 -12.27
CA ILE A 169 2.93 -5.88 -12.32
C ILE A 169 1.44 -5.58 -12.39
N CYS A 170 0.96 -4.66 -11.56
CA CYS A 170 -0.39 -4.14 -11.66
C CYS A 170 -0.34 -2.76 -12.32
N VAL A 171 -0.80 -2.66 -13.56
CA VAL A 171 -0.79 -1.40 -14.32
C VAL A 171 -2.04 -1.29 -15.18
N GLU A 172 -2.75 -0.17 -15.04
CA GLU A 172 -3.88 0.12 -15.90
C GLU A 172 -3.36 0.57 -17.27
N LEU A 173 -3.68 -0.20 -18.31
CA LEU A 173 -3.18 0.06 -19.67
C LEU A 173 -3.65 1.42 -20.22
N GLN A 174 -4.81 1.92 -19.80
CA GLN A 174 -5.28 3.25 -20.19
C GLN A 174 -4.34 4.34 -19.67
N SER A 175 -4.00 4.29 -18.38
CA SER A 175 -3.05 5.22 -17.76
C SER A 175 -1.67 5.14 -18.41
N LEU A 176 -1.20 3.92 -18.72
CA LEU A 176 0.08 3.73 -19.41
C LEU A 176 0.07 4.33 -20.83
N ASN A 177 -1.03 4.18 -21.57
CA ASN A 177 -1.22 4.78 -22.88
C ASN A 177 -1.21 6.32 -22.81
N GLU A 178 -1.84 6.92 -21.80
CA GLU A 178 -1.84 8.36 -21.61
C GLU A 178 -0.43 8.90 -21.35
N GLN A 179 0.33 8.25 -20.47
CA GLN A 179 1.73 8.60 -20.20
C GLN A 179 2.59 8.48 -21.46
N HIS A 180 2.43 7.39 -22.21
CA HIS A 180 3.15 7.18 -23.48
C HIS A 180 2.84 8.26 -24.52
N LYS A 181 1.57 8.64 -24.67
CA LYS A 181 1.13 9.72 -25.56
C LYS A 181 1.72 11.08 -25.13
N GLN A 182 1.71 11.38 -23.84
CA GLN A 182 2.28 12.63 -23.31
C GLN A 182 3.79 12.73 -23.58
N LEU A 183 4.54 11.66 -23.36
CA LEU A 183 5.98 11.63 -23.61
C LEU A 183 6.32 11.79 -25.09
N ARG A 184 5.56 11.15 -25.98
CA ARG A 184 5.71 11.33 -27.42
C ARG A 184 5.45 12.77 -27.85
N ARG A 185 4.41 13.42 -27.30
CA ARG A 185 4.14 14.85 -27.55
C ARG A 185 5.28 15.74 -27.07
N ALA A 186 5.85 15.44 -25.90
CA ALA A 186 6.99 16.18 -25.37
C ALA A 186 8.25 16.00 -26.24
N ALA A 187 8.52 14.78 -26.72
CA ALA A 187 9.62 14.50 -27.63
C ALA A 187 9.44 15.18 -28.99
N ALA A 188 8.24 15.11 -29.57
CA ALA A 188 7.91 15.75 -30.85
C ALA A 188 7.97 17.28 -30.80
N ALA A 189 7.74 17.89 -29.64
CA ALA A 189 7.93 19.33 -29.45
C ALA A 189 9.42 19.75 -29.43
N GLN A 190 10.33 18.80 -29.22
CA GLN A 190 11.78 19.03 -29.15
C GLN A 190 12.49 18.70 -30.47
N SER A 191 11.94 17.82 -31.31
CA SER A 191 12.45 17.53 -32.65
C SER A 191 11.82 18.44 -33.71
N GLN A 192 12.65 19.03 -34.59
CA GLN A 192 12.15 19.81 -35.74
C GLN A 192 11.24 18.94 -36.63
N PRO A 193 10.20 19.53 -37.26
CA PRO A 193 9.24 18.78 -38.05
C PRO A 193 9.88 18.31 -39.37
N SER A 194 10.53 17.14 -39.35
CA SER A 194 10.82 16.41 -40.58
C SER A 194 9.54 15.70 -41.03
N SER A 195 9.01 16.15 -42.16
CA SER A 195 7.83 15.62 -42.83
C SER A 195 8.06 14.18 -43.32
N SER A 196 7.83 13.17 -42.48
CA SER A 196 7.58 11.79 -42.92
C SER A 196 7.23 10.78 -41.82
N ASP A 197 7.29 11.12 -40.54
CA ASP A 197 6.96 10.13 -39.49
C ASP A 197 5.47 10.06 -39.19
N SER A 198 4.71 9.46 -40.13
CA SER A 198 3.41 8.86 -39.86
C SER A 198 3.53 7.53 -39.11
N HIS A 199 4.40 7.44 -38.10
CA HIS A 199 4.64 6.20 -37.37
C HIS A 199 3.60 6.02 -36.26
N LEU A 200 2.48 5.41 -36.64
CA LEU A 200 1.56 4.60 -35.84
C LEU A 200 1.48 4.96 -34.34
N ASP A 201 0.33 5.55 -33.97
CA ASP A 201 -0.19 5.56 -32.60
C ASP A 201 -0.42 4.12 -32.12
N HIS A 202 0.67 3.44 -31.76
CA HIS A 202 0.59 2.12 -31.16
C HIS A 202 -0.03 2.26 -29.77
N VAL A 203 -1.28 1.82 -29.68
CA VAL A 203 -1.99 1.64 -28.41
C VAL A 203 -1.39 0.42 -27.72
N ILE A 204 -0.97 0.62 -26.47
CA ILE A 204 -0.54 -0.47 -25.59
C ILE A 204 -1.80 -1.24 -25.17
N ASP A 205 -1.89 -2.50 -25.55
CA ASP A 205 -2.99 -3.40 -25.24
C ASP A 205 -2.48 -4.66 -24.53
N ALA A 206 -3.38 -5.58 -24.20
CA ALA A 206 -3.00 -6.79 -23.49
C ALA A 206 -2.04 -7.70 -24.29
N HIS A 207 -2.03 -7.61 -25.62
CA HIS A 207 -1.20 -8.46 -26.49
C HIS A 207 0.24 -7.95 -26.57
N ASN A 208 0.43 -6.62 -26.52
CA ASN A 208 1.75 -6.00 -26.63
C ASN A 208 2.30 -5.44 -25.30
N ALA A 209 1.53 -5.50 -24.21
CA ALA A 209 1.92 -4.99 -22.89
C ALA A 209 3.27 -5.54 -22.41
N GLU A 210 3.57 -6.82 -22.61
CA GLU A 210 4.85 -7.41 -22.22
C GLU A 210 6.03 -6.73 -22.94
N PHE A 211 5.93 -6.52 -24.25
CA PHE A 211 6.97 -5.85 -25.03
C PHE A 211 7.25 -4.44 -24.52
N TYR A 212 6.21 -3.68 -24.19
CA TYR A 212 6.40 -2.33 -23.64
C TYR A 212 6.94 -2.41 -22.22
N LEU A 213 6.29 -3.11 -21.29
CA LEU A 213 6.67 -3.13 -19.88
C LEU A 213 8.11 -3.62 -19.66
N THR A 214 8.57 -4.63 -20.42
CA THR A 214 9.96 -5.12 -20.33
C THR A 214 11.01 -4.07 -20.71
N ARG A 215 10.66 -3.10 -21.57
CA ARG A 215 11.56 -2.00 -21.96
C ARG A 215 11.54 -0.83 -20.99
N LEU A 216 10.46 -0.64 -20.25
CA LEU A 216 10.27 0.50 -19.34
C LEU A 216 10.77 0.18 -17.93
N ILE A 217 10.78 -1.10 -17.56
CA ILE A 217 11.16 -1.52 -16.22
C ILE A 217 12.65 -1.83 -16.17
N LYS A 218 13.37 -1.01 -15.40
CA LYS A 218 14.76 -1.33 -15.04
C LYS A 218 14.78 -2.55 -14.13
N PHE A 219 15.52 -3.57 -14.53
CA PHE A 219 15.65 -4.82 -13.76
C PHE A 219 16.03 -4.60 -12.29
N GLY A 220 16.92 -3.63 -12.00
CA GLY A 220 17.34 -3.28 -10.63
C GLY A 220 16.25 -2.64 -9.76
N ASN A 221 15.14 -2.19 -10.35
CA ASN A 221 14.02 -1.58 -9.64
C ASN A 221 12.88 -2.57 -9.35
N ILE A 222 13.00 -3.81 -9.83
CA ILE A 222 12.04 -4.88 -9.52
C ILE A 222 12.28 -5.36 -8.10
N LEU A 223 11.20 -5.58 -7.36
CA LEU A 223 11.30 -6.17 -6.04
C LEU A 223 11.59 -7.67 -6.14
N GLN A 224 12.82 -8.06 -5.84
CA GLN A 224 13.32 -9.45 -5.95
C GLN A 224 13.59 -10.12 -4.59
N ARG A 225 13.16 -9.49 -3.49
CA ARG A 225 13.28 -10.01 -2.13
C ARG A 225 12.03 -9.72 -1.32
N PRO A 226 11.74 -10.50 -0.27
CA PRO A 226 10.72 -10.16 0.70
C PRO A 226 11.04 -8.82 1.38
N VAL A 227 10.05 -7.93 1.43
CA VAL A 227 10.06 -6.66 2.17
C VAL A 227 8.70 -6.48 2.82
N GLY A 228 8.64 -5.66 3.87
CA GLY A 228 7.40 -5.31 4.55
C GLY A 228 7.37 -3.87 5.01
N TYR A 229 6.52 -3.59 6.00
CA TYR A 229 6.45 -2.26 6.62
C TYR A 229 7.79 -1.81 7.21
N CYS A 230 8.67 -2.73 7.62
CA CYS A 230 10.01 -2.41 8.13
C CYS A 230 10.80 -1.58 7.10
N GLU A 231 11.05 -2.10 5.90
CA GLU A 231 11.80 -1.40 4.87
C GLU A 231 11.10 -0.15 4.37
N LEU A 232 9.76 -0.19 4.24
CA LEU A 232 8.99 0.99 3.83
C LEU A 232 9.14 2.13 4.84
N LEU A 233 9.01 1.83 6.14
CA LEU A 233 9.15 2.84 7.19
C LEU A 233 10.58 3.33 7.34
N ILE A 234 11.60 2.46 7.21
CA ILE A 234 13.00 2.88 7.17
C ILE A 234 13.22 3.88 6.03
N ALA A 235 12.75 3.57 4.82
CA ALA A 235 12.88 4.46 3.67
C ALA A 235 12.13 5.78 3.84
N THR A 236 10.96 5.78 4.49
CA THR A 236 10.21 7.00 4.82
C THR A 236 10.88 7.84 5.90
N LEU A 237 11.52 7.22 6.89
CA LEU A 237 12.15 7.89 8.02
C LEU A 237 13.58 8.38 7.72
N ALA A 238 14.29 7.71 6.81
CA ALA A 238 15.69 8.01 6.49
C ALA A 238 15.96 9.50 6.15
N PRO A 239 15.09 10.23 5.41
CA PRO A 239 15.28 11.66 5.14
C PRO A 239 15.23 12.56 6.38
N PHE A 240 14.63 12.08 7.47
CA PHE A 240 14.50 12.83 8.73
C PHE A 240 15.55 12.43 9.77
N TYR A 241 16.41 11.45 9.45
CA TYR A 241 17.50 11.06 10.34
C TYR A 241 18.58 12.14 10.37
N THR A 242 18.94 12.58 11.57
CA THR A 242 20.05 13.51 11.79
C THR A 242 20.65 13.37 13.19
N GLU A 243 21.95 13.58 13.27
CA GLU A 243 22.72 13.67 14.53
C GLU A 243 22.97 15.13 14.94
N ASP A 244 22.67 16.09 14.07
CA ASP A 244 22.80 17.50 14.38
C ASP A 244 21.73 17.93 15.39
N THR A 245 22.18 18.22 16.62
CA THR A 245 21.37 18.73 17.73
C THR A 245 20.62 20.03 17.41
N ARG A 246 21.05 20.79 16.40
CA ARG A 246 20.39 22.04 15.97
C ARG A 246 19.27 21.80 14.97
N SER A 247 19.18 20.61 14.39
CA SER A 247 18.11 20.28 13.44
C SER A 247 16.76 20.15 14.14
N THR A 248 15.71 20.65 13.50
CA THR A 248 14.31 20.47 13.95
C THR A 248 13.90 18.99 14.01
N PHE A 249 14.61 18.11 13.29
CA PHE A 249 14.38 16.67 13.29
C PHE A 249 15.33 15.89 14.21
N TYR A 250 16.12 16.57 15.06
CA TYR A 250 17.04 15.89 15.97
C TYR A 250 16.32 14.87 16.88
N GLN A 251 15.09 15.17 17.28
CA GLN A 251 14.26 14.27 18.10
C GLN A 251 13.49 13.21 17.27
N GLY A 252 13.56 13.28 15.94
CA GLY A 252 12.76 12.48 15.01
C GLY A 252 11.60 13.27 14.42
N ILE A 253 10.61 12.55 13.87
CA ILE A 253 9.35 13.12 13.38
C ILE A 253 8.19 12.71 14.26
N ASP A 254 7.19 13.57 14.40
CA ASP A 254 5.94 13.21 15.05
C ASP A 254 5.14 12.21 14.19
N GLY A 255 4.17 11.54 14.83
CA GLY A 255 3.38 10.48 14.22
C GLY A 255 2.52 10.94 13.03
N ASP A 256 1.95 12.14 13.10
CA ASP A 256 1.09 12.66 12.03
C ASP A 256 1.92 12.99 10.78
N ARG A 257 3.09 13.63 10.96
CA ARG A 257 4.04 13.85 9.85
C ARG A 257 4.56 12.54 9.25
N LEU A 258 4.71 11.49 10.05
CA LEU A 258 5.06 10.15 9.57
C LEU A 258 3.94 9.58 8.69
N GLU A 259 2.67 9.64 9.14
CA GLU A 259 1.52 9.20 8.33
C GLU A 259 1.46 9.95 6.99
N ASP A 260 1.65 11.27 7.01
CA ASP A 260 1.67 12.11 5.81
C ASP A 260 2.84 11.82 4.88
N ALA A 261 4.04 11.60 5.43
CA ALA A 261 5.22 11.24 4.64
C ALA A 261 5.03 9.88 3.96
N PHE A 262 4.51 8.89 4.69
CA PHE A 262 4.22 7.57 4.17
C PHE A 262 3.15 7.61 3.07
N HIS A 263 2.07 8.37 3.29
CA HIS A 263 1.01 8.54 2.31
C HIS A 263 1.53 9.19 1.02
N ARG A 264 2.29 10.28 1.13
CA ARG A 264 2.90 10.96 -0.03
C ARG A 264 3.89 10.06 -0.78
N GLN A 265 4.50 9.11 -0.09
CA GLN A 265 5.48 8.20 -0.69
C GLN A 265 4.84 7.01 -1.42
N TYR A 266 3.84 6.38 -0.80
CA TYR A 266 3.31 5.09 -1.25
C TYR A 266 1.84 5.13 -1.66
N ASN A 267 1.21 6.31 -1.64
CA ASN A 267 -0.22 6.50 -1.90
C ASN A 267 -1.10 5.49 -1.13
N THR A 268 -0.70 5.25 0.12
CA THR A 268 -1.25 4.21 0.98
C THR A 268 -1.37 4.78 2.39
N ARG A 269 -2.43 4.39 3.10
CA ARG A 269 -2.65 4.81 4.48
C ARG A 269 -1.67 4.12 5.42
N LEU A 270 -1.16 4.88 6.37
CA LEU A 270 -0.49 4.42 7.58
C LEU A 270 -1.30 4.94 8.77
N VAL A 271 -1.51 4.12 9.80
CA VAL A 271 -1.94 4.60 11.12
C VAL A 271 -0.84 4.24 12.08
N HIS A 272 -0.08 5.24 12.52
CA HIS A 272 1.14 4.99 13.27
C HIS A 272 0.86 4.31 14.61
N GLU A 273 -0.30 4.56 15.22
CA GLU A 273 -0.75 3.95 16.49
C GLU A 273 -1.27 2.52 16.35
N ALA A 274 -1.47 2.00 15.13
CA ALA A 274 -1.93 0.64 14.94
C ALA A 274 -0.95 -0.38 15.56
N PRO A 275 -1.41 -1.44 16.26
CA PRO A 275 -0.55 -2.34 17.02
C PRO A 275 0.60 -2.95 16.20
N PHE A 276 0.30 -3.45 15.00
CA PHE A 276 1.32 -3.95 14.07
C PHE A 276 2.36 -2.88 13.72
N ILE A 277 1.92 -1.67 13.39
CA ILE A 277 2.79 -0.56 13.01
C ILE A 277 3.66 -0.11 14.19
N GLN A 278 3.09 -0.01 15.40
CA GLN A 278 3.86 0.27 16.62
C GLN A 278 4.89 -0.82 16.90
N ARG A 279 4.55 -2.10 16.68
CA ARG A 279 5.52 -3.20 16.76
C ARG A 279 6.69 -2.92 15.82
N VAL A 280 6.44 -2.70 14.54
CA VAL A 280 7.50 -2.44 13.56
C VAL A 280 8.33 -1.21 13.95
N LEU A 281 7.69 -0.09 14.28
CA LEU A 281 8.36 1.13 14.70
C LEU A 281 9.23 0.91 15.95
N GLY A 282 8.78 0.10 16.92
CA GLY A 282 9.57 -0.24 18.10
C GLY A 282 10.86 -1.01 17.80
N HIS A 283 10.95 -1.69 16.65
CA HIS A 283 12.17 -2.39 16.23
C HIS A 283 13.16 -1.47 15.49
N ILE A 284 12.67 -0.45 14.80
CA ILE A 284 13.50 0.40 13.92
C ILE A 284 13.71 1.82 14.45
N CYS A 285 12.97 2.25 15.47
CA CYS A 285 13.03 3.60 16.01
C CYS A 285 13.29 3.61 17.52
N ARG A 286 13.95 4.68 17.97
CA ARG A 286 13.79 5.20 19.32
C ARG A 286 12.51 6.03 19.36
N ILE A 287 11.54 5.59 20.16
CA ILE A 287 10.27 6.29 20.36
C ILE A 287 10.38 7.16 21.61
N THR A 288 10.28 8.47 21.44
CA THR A 288 10.38 9.42 22.54
C THR A 288 9.00 10.03 22.82
N PRO A 289 8.39 9.77 23.99
CA PRO A 289 7.20 10.50 24.39
C PRO A 289 7.62 11.91 24.84
N VAL A 290 6.99 12.94 24.29
CA VAL A 290 7.16 14.32 24.74
C VAL A 290 5.92 14.71 25.53
N GLU A 291 6.12 15.08 26.80
CA GLU A 291 5.08 15.74 27.59
C GLU A 291 5.03 17.21 27.16
N CYS A 292 4.20 17.50 26.16
CA CYS A 292 3.98 18.88 25.74
C CYS A 292 3.06 19.55 26.76
N ALA A 293 3.53 20.64 27.38
CA ALA A 293 2.75 21.52 28.25
C ALA A 293 1.76 22.40 27.46
N THR A 294 1.11 21.85 26.44
CA THR A 294 0.01 22.50 25.75
C THR A 294 -1.28 22.23 26.52
N LYS A 295 -2.26 23.15 26.45
CA LYS A 295 -3.54 23.13 27.18
C LYS A 295 -4.42 21.87 26.97
N LYS A 296 -3.95 20.88 26.20
CA LYS A 296 -4.62 19.62 25.88
C LYS A 296 -3.94 18.36 26.44
N GLY A 297 -2.82 18.46 27.19
CA GLY A 297 -2.27 17.33 27.96
C GLY A 297 -1.87 16.08 27.15
N GLY A 298 -1.61 16.23 25.84
CA GLY A 298 -1.20 15.14 24.95
C GLY A 298 0.26 14.74 25.17
N ARG A 299 0.54 13.42 25.12
CA ARG A 299 1.92 12.91 24.97
C ARG A 299 2.11 12.65 23.48
N GLU A 300 2.82 13.54 22.80
CA GLU A 300 3.17 13.36 21.39
C GLU A 300 4.34 12.36 21.30
N LYS A 301 4.26 11.39 20.39
CA LYS A 301 5.34 10.42 20.17
C LYS A 301 6.19 10.87 18.99
N PHE A 302 7.49 11.00 19.21
CA PHE A 302 8.46 11.22 18.16
C PHE A 302 9.18 9.92 17.80
N TYR A 303 9.30 9.66 16.51
CA TYR A 303 9.93 8.49 15.93
C TYR A 303 11.26 8.89 15.31
N LYS A 304 12.36 8.53 15.99
CA LYS A 304 13.71 8.70 15.45
C LYS A 304 14.25 7.35 15.02
N LEU A 305 14.60 7.22 13.75
CA LEU A 305 15.23 6.01 13.23
C LEU A 305 16.49 5.67 14.05
N LEU A 306 16.67 4.39 14.39
CA LEU A 306 17.88 3.90 15.04
C LEU A 306 19.06 4.02 14.07
N GLN A 307 20.24 4.29 14.62
CA GLN A 307 21.47 4.37 13.82
C GLN A 307 21.70 3.09 13.01
N SER A 308 21.51 1.91 13.62
CA SER A 308 21.63 0.62 12.93
C SER A 308 20.67 0.47 11.74
N SER A 309 19.44 0.95 11.86
CA SER A 309 18.46 0.93 10.77
C SER A 309 18.81 1.93 9.66
N LYS A 310 19.40 3.08 10.02
CA LYS A 310 19.92 4.04 9.04
C LYS A 310 21.13 3.48 8.28
N GLU A 311 22.07 2.88 9.00
CA GLU A 311 23.25 2.22 8.41
C GLU A 311 22.84 1.08 7.47
N TYR A 312 21.84 0.27 7.85
CA TYR A 312 21.26 -0.75 6.98
C TYR A 312 20.71 -0.16 5.67
N PHE A 313 19.99 0.98 5.75
CA PHE A 313 19.50 1.70 4.57
C PHE A 313 20.63 2.18 3.66
N ASP A 314 21.65 2.81 4.23
CA ASP A 314 22.77 3.41 3.49
C ASP A 314 23.68 2.36 2.84
N MET A 315 23.91 1.24 3.53
CA MET A 315 24.79 0.17 3.04
C MET A 315 24.16 -0.71 1.97
N GLN A 316 22.83 -0.67 1.79
CA GLN A 316 22.11 -1.54 0.86
C GLN A 316 21.27 -0.78 -0.18
N PRO A 317 21.87 0.13 -0.97
CA PRO A 317 21.12 0.95 -1.94
C PRO A 317 20.38 0.11 -2.96
N LYS A 318 20.93 -1.03 -3.40
CA LYS A 318 20.26 -1.97 -4.32
C LYS A 318 19.02 -2.62 -3.68
N ALA A 319 19.07 -2.88 -2.39
CA ALA A 319 17.98 -3.53 -1.66
C ALA A 319 16.80 -2.58 -1.41
N PHE A 320 17.06 -1.27 -1.39
CA PHE A 320 16.06 -0.20 -1.26
C PHE A 320 15.69 0.45 -2.61
N ALA A 321 16.40 0.16 -3.70
CA ALA A 321 16.11 0.73 -5.02
C ALA A 321 14.65 0.52 -5.44
N ALA A 322 14.13 -0.70 -5.29
CA ALA A 322 12.74 -1.03 -5.60
C ALA A 322 11.72 -0.30 -4.69
N VAL A 323 12.11 0.03 -3.45
CA VAL A 323 11.27 0.77 -2.47
C VAL A 323 11.25 2.28 -2.78
N LEU A 324 12.37 2.81 -3.28
CA LEU A 324 12.54 4.24 -3.57
C LEU A 324 12.06 4.61 -4.98
N ALA A 325 12.00 3.64 -5.91
CA ALA A 325 11.57 3.87 -7.28
C ALA A 325 10.04 4.09 -7.36
N ARG A 326 9.63 5.35 -7.55
CA ARG A 326 8.23 5.77 -7.42
C ARG A 326 7.38 5.68 -8.69
N THR A 327 7.94 5.35 -9.84
CA THR A 327 7.17 5.36 -11.09
C THR A 327 7.72 4.31 -12.06
N LEU A 328 6.79 3.67 -12.78
CA LEU A 328 7.07 3.07 -14.08
C LEU A 328 7.54 4.21 -15.01
N GLN A 329 8.82 4.56 -14.94
CA GLN A 329 9.38 5.60 -15.78
C GLN A 329 9.44 5.08 -17.20
N LEU A 330 8.60 5.62 -18.07
CA LEU A 330 8.78 5.42 -19.50
C LEU A 330 10.07 6.16 -19.90
N GLU A 331 11.17 5.42 -20.08
CA GLU A 331 12.42 6.03 -20.52
C GLU A 331 12.28 6.49 -21.97
N THR A 332 12.55 7.76 -22.22
CA THR A 332 12.91 8.24 -23.56
C THR A 332 14.28 7.63 -23.89
N THR A 333 14.30 6.45 -24.50
CA THR A 333 15.53 5.98 -25.11
C THR A 333 15.87 6.98 -26.22
N SER A 334 16.85 7.82 -25.93
CA SER A 334 17.45 8.73 -26.88
C SER A 334 18.06 7.86 -27.98
N LEU A 335 17.39 7.74 -29.11
CA LEU A 335 18.03 7.48 -30.39
C LEU A 335 18.82 8.74 -30.76
N THR A 336 19.91 8.99 -30.05
CA THR A 336 20.89 10.00 -30.41
C THR A 336 22.28 9.52 -30.00
N VAL A 337 23.05 9.20 -31.04
CA VAL A 337 24.52 9.11 -31.05
C VAL A 337 25.13 7.83 -30.47
N ALA A 338 24.92 6.72 -31.18
CA ALA A 338 26.06 5.82 -31.43
C ALA A 338 27.06 6.60 -32.29
N GLY A 339 28.28 6.75 -31.79
CA GLY A 339 29.32 7.56 -32.41
C GLY A 339 29.61 7.16 -33.85
N GLY A 340 29.19 8.02 -34.78
CA GLY A 340 29.79 8.16 -36.11
C GLY A 340 30.89 9.22 -36.06
N GLY A 341 31.87 9.04 -35.20
CA GLY A 341 33.13 9.78 -35.26
C GLY A 341 34.06 9.09 -36.25
N GLY A 342 33.99 9.47 -37.52
CA GLY A 342 34.89 8.94 -38.55
C GLY A 342 34.76 9.73 -39.86
N GLY A 343 35.86 10.39 -40.26
CA GLY A 343 35.97 11.14 -41.53
C GLY A 343 36.36 12.59 -41.27
N ALA A 344 37.60 12.84 -40.84
CA ALA A 344 38.70 13.22 -41.74
C ALA A 344 38.53 14.64 -42.30
N GLY A 345 39.24 15.58 -41.66
CA GLY A 345 39.34 16.96 -42.12
C GLY A 345 40.56 17.64 -41.50
N SER A 346 41.74 17.33 -42.02
CA SER A 346 42.93 18.18 -41.92
C SER A 346 43.84 17.80 -43.09
N PRO A 347 44.70 18.70 -43.62
CA PRO A 347 44.77 20.16 -43.45
C PRO A 347 44.92 20.88 -44.81
N GLN A 348 44.83 22.21 -44.82
CA GLN A 348 45.75 22.99 -45.66
C GLN A 348 45.91 24.41 -45.09
N ALA A 349 47.13 24.66 -44.63
CA ALA A 349 47.72 25.97 -44.49
C ALA A 349 48.07 26.51 -45.89
N GLY A 350 47.81 27.80 -46.11
CA GLY A 350 48.80 28.70 -46.68
C GLY A 350 49.12 29.71 -45.57
N ASP A 351 50.37 30.11 -45.32
CA ASP A 351 51.57 30.06 -46.18
C ASP A 351 52.42 28.77 -46.13
#